data_AF-A0A2B7GPC8-F1
#
_entry.id   AF-A0A2B7GPC8-F1
#
_cell.length_a   1.000
_cell.length_b   1.000
_cell.length_c   1.000
_cell.angle_alpha   90.00
_cell.angle_beta   90.00
_cell.angle_gamma   90.00
#
_symmetry.space_group_name_H-M   'P 1'
#
loop_
_entity.id
_entity.type
_entity.pdbx_description
1 polymer ?
#
loop_
_entity_poly.entity_id
_entity_poly.type
_entity_poly.pdbx_seq_one_letter_code
_entity_poly.pdbx_strand_id
1 'polypeptide(L)'
;MADHDDELVDAVRELTRTIDALRTELDGSRRRPLLRPPTPRELLRFTDEVALPAALAVLETSVRALEAFQRSLQVVRTERKARDRTSATADAASERANELRRTTLSQLDTVLTELQRAASEGGLPANEEASDLLTEARELRDDVDSRLRAATERDSDAEPAGFDRTRADGAVTIDIEDGPLGDGDASASDDEPDTAVDVDAELETLRDQYGEDGDDSSENDDDGSDADGSGAGAGGTENGSDESDESDESDEN
;
A
#
# COMPACT_ATOMS: atom_id res chain seq x y z
N MET A 1 11.20 -95.03 28.93
CA MET A 1 10.80 -94.23 30.11
C MET A 1 12.02 -93.57 30.74
N ALA A 2 13.11 -94.29 31.04
CA ALA A 2 14.34 -93.69 31.57
C ALA A 2 14.96 -92.55 30.72
N ASP A 3 15.00 -92.68 29.38
CA ASP A 3 15.60 -91.64 28.52
C ASP A 3 14.90 -90.27 28.59
N HIS A 4 13.58 -90.24 28.83
CA HIS A 4 12.84 -88.96 28.92
C HIS A 4 13.04 -88.27 30.27
N ASP A 5 13.29 -89.03 31.34
CA ASP A 5 13.59 -88.46 32.65
C ASP A 5 15.00 -87.84 32.65
N ASP A 6 15.97 -88.47 31.97
CA ASP A 6 17.33 -87.94 31.83
C ASP A 6 17.38 -86.65 30.97
N GLU A 7 16.63 -86.62 29.85
CA GLU A 7 16.51 -85.43 29.00
C GLU A 7 15.85 -84.25 29.76
N LEU A 8 14.85 -84.53 30.60
CA LEU A 8 14.20 -83.51 31.43
C LEU A 8 15.15 -82.96 32.50
N VAL A 9 15.96 -83.82 33.12
CA VAL A 9 16.96 -83.40 34.12
C VAL A 9 18.02 -82.49 33.50
N ASP A 10 18.47 -82.80 32.29
CA ASP A 10 19.44 -81.98 31.57
C ASP A 10 18.84 -80.64 31.12
N ALA A 11 17.60 -80.63 30.63
CA ALA A 11 16.89 -79.41 30.27
C ALA A 11 16.69 -78.48 31.50
N VAL A 12 16.35 -79.04 32.66
CA VAL A 12 16.19 -78.26 33.91
C VAL A 12 17.53 -77.71 34.40
N ARG A 13 18.62 -78.47 34.27
CA ARG A 13 19.97 -77.97 34.60
C ARG A 13 20.39 -76.82 33.70
N GLU A 14 20.15 -76.92 32.40
CA GLU A 14 20.48 -75.87 31.45
C GLU A 14 19.65 -74.61 31.68
N LEU A 15 18.35 -74.77 31.99
CA LEU A 15 17.49 -73.65 32.36
C LEU A 15 17.95 -72.97 33.65
N THR A 16 18.33 -73.73 34.67
CA THR A 16 18.84 -73.18 35.94
C THR A 16 20.12 -72.40 35.71
N ARG A 17 21.05 -72.94 34.90
CA ARG A 17 22.28 -72.25 34.51
C ARG A 17 21.99 -70.94 33.76
N THR A 18 21.02 -70.95 32.85
CA THR A 18 20.64 -69.76 32.08
C THR A 18 20.00 -68.71 32.97
N ILE A 19 19.14 -69.10 33.92
CA ILE A 19 18.53 -68.18 34.88
C ILE A 19 19.58 -67.56 35.81
N ASP A 20 20.56 -68.33 36.29
CA ASP A 20 21.65 -67.79 37.12
C ASP A 20 22.57 -66.84 36.33
N ALA A 21 22.82 -67.14 35.06
CA ALA A 21 23.57 -66.25 34.17
C ALA A 21 22.83 -64.91 33.96
N LEU A 22 21.54 -64.97 33.60
CA LEU A 22 20.70 -63.78 33.43
C LEU A 22 20.51 -63.01 34.75
N ARG A 23 20.43 -63.70 35.89
CA ARG A 23 20.36 -63.05 37.21
C ARG A 23 21.66 -62.32 37.54
N THR A 24 22.80 -62.91 37.21
CA THR A 24 24.12 -62.29 37.43
C THR A 24 24.30 -61.05 36.54
N GLU A 25 23.86 -61.12 35.29
CA GLU A 25 23.87 -59.98 34.36
C GLU A 25 22.93 -58.87 34.82
N LEU A 26 21.72 -59.22 35.26
CA LEU A 26 20.74 -58.27 35.78
C LEU A 26 21.22 -57.61 37.08
N ASP A 27 21.85 -58.33 38.01
CA ASP A 27 22.42 -57.74 39.23
C ASP A 27 23.66 -56.87 38.93
N GLY A 28 24.40 -57.17 37.85
CA GLY A 28 25.44 -56.29 37.30
C GLY A 28 24.90 -54.97 36.78
N SER A 29 23.71 -54.97 36.17
CA SER A 29 23.04 -53.78 35.63
C SER A 29 22.35 -52.90 36.70
N ARG A 30 22.11 -53.41 37.92
CA ARG A 30 21.50 -52.65 39.03
C ARG A 30 22.44 -51.67 39.74
N ARG A 31 23.71 -51.63 39.38
CA ARG A 31 24.58 -50.50 39.75
C ARG A 31 24.21 -49.29 38.89
N ARG A 32 23.03 -48.70 39.12
CA ARG A 32 22.77 -47.32 38.69
C ARG A 32 23.93 -46.50 39.25
N PRO A 33 24.68 -45.76 38.43
CA PRO A 33 25.68 -44.85 38.97
C PRO A 33 24.91 -43.94 39.93
N LEU A 34 25.31 -43.96 41.20
CA LEU A 34 24.85 -42.97 42.18
C LEU A 34 25.01 -41.62 41.47
N LEU A 35 23.92 -40.88 41.30
CA LEU A 35 23.92 -39.56 40.68
C LEU A 35 24.87 -38.69 41.50
N ARG A 36 26.14 -38.65 41.08
CA ARG A 36 27.12 -37.78 41.70
C ARG A 36 26.67 -36.36 41.39
N PRO A 37 26.65 -35.46 42.38
CA PRO A 37 26.39 -34.07 42.10
C PRO A 37 27.45 -33.57 41.09
N PRO A 38 27.04 -32.77 40.10
CA PRO A 38 27.96 -32.30 39.06
C PRO A 38 29.09 -31.50 39.69
N THR A 39 30.29 -31.68 39.16
CA THR A 39 31.44 -30.88 39.58
C THR A 39 31.33 -29.46 38.98
N PRO A 40 31.90 -28.42 39.62
CA PRO A 40 31.86 -27.06 39.08
C PRO A 40 32.42 -26.94 37.66
N ARG A 41 33.40 -27.78 37.30
CA ARG A 41 33.97 -27.84 35.95
C ARG A 41 32.99 -28.41 34.92
N GLU A 42 32.15 -29.37 35.30
CA GLU A 42 31.11 -29.92 34.43
C GLU A 42 29.99 -28.90 34.18
N LEU A 43 29.67 -28.05 35.18
CA LEU A 43 28.71 -26.95 35.00
C LEU A 43 29.25 -25.89 34.03
N LEU A 44 30.51 -25.46 34.20
CA LEU A 44 31.13 -24.50 33.28
C LEU A 44 31.21 -25.05 31.85
N ARG A 45 31.55 -26.33 31.72
CA ARG A 45 31.57 -27.02 30.43
C ARG A 45 30.16 -27.11 29.82
N PHE A 46 29.13 -27.41 30.60
CA PHE A 46 27.75 -27.43 30.13
C PHE A 46 27.26 -26.03 29.70
N THR A 47 27.63 -24.98 30.44
CA THR A 47 27.27 -23.62 30.06
C THR A 47 27.91 -23.22 28.74
N ASP A 48 29.16 -23.60 28.52
CA ASP A 48 29.89 -23.30 27.28
C ASP A 48 29.41 -24.15 26.10
N GLU A 49 29.23 -25.47 26.30
CA GLU A 49 28.85 -26.40 25.23
C GLU A 49 27.35 -26.36 24.88
N VAL A 50 26.48 -25.95 25.82
CA VAL A 50 25.02 -26.09 25.66
C VAL A 50 24.25 -24.82 26.01
N ALA A 51 24.44 -24.27 27.23
CA ALA A 51 23.55 -23.20 27.69
C ALA A 51 23.76 -21.88 26.92
N LEU A 52 25.02 -21.47 26.72
CA LEU A 52 25.38 -20.27 25.96
C LEU A 52 24.97 -20.41 24.49
N PRO A 53 25.28 -21.51 23.77
CA PRO A 53 24.79 -21.70 22.40
C PRO A 53 23.26 -21.68 22.29
N ALA A 54 22.55 -22.32 23.21
CA ALA A 54 21.09 -22.31 23.21
C ALA A 54 20.53 -20.90 23.46
N ALA A 55 21.08 -20.16 24.42
CA ALA A 55 20.71 -18.78 24.66
C ALA A 55 20.99 -17.92 23.41
N LEU A 56 22.16 -18.04 22.80
CA LEU A 56 22.51 -17.32 21.58
C LEU A 56 21.53 -17.61 20.44
N ALA A 57 21.13 -18.86 20.24
CA ALA A 57 20.16 -19.24 19.23
C ALA A 57 18.77 -18.60 19.47
N VAL A 58 18.35 -18.49 20.73
CA VAL A 58 17.11 -17.78 21.09
C VAL A 58 17.23 -16.29 20.78
N LEU A 59 18.37 -15.66 21.09
CA LEU A 59 18.61 -14.26 20.76
C LEU A 59 18.65 -14.02 19.25
N GLU A 60 19.36 -14.85 18.48
CA GLU A 60 19.42 -14.74 17.02
C GLU A 60 18.02 -14.90 16.39
N THR A 61 17.22 -15.82 16.92
CA THR A 61 15.82 -15.99 16.50
C THR A 61 15.00 -14.73 16.81
N SER A 62 15.22 -14.12 17.97
CA SER A 62 14.57 -12.87 18.36
C SER A 62 14.96 -11.73 17.41
N VAL A 63 16.26 -11.58 17.09
CA VAL A 63 16.76 -10.58 16.13
C VAL A 63 16.12 -10.79 14.76
N ARG A 64 16.11 -12.02 14.23
CA ARG A 64 15.47 -12.32 12.94
C ARG A 64 13.96 -12.03 12.95
N ALA A 65 13.28 -12.25 14.07
CA ALA A 65 11.88 -11.90 14.23
C ALA A 65 11.66 -10.38 14.19
N LEU A 66 12.53 -9.61 14.86
CA LEU A 66 12.50 -8.14 14.81
C LEU A 66 12.82 -7.62 13.41
N GLU A 67 13.79 -8.18 12.70
CA GLU A 67 14.10 -7.82 11.31
C GLU A 67 12.93 -8.12 10.36
N ALA A 68 12.28 -9.27 10.53
CA ALA A 68 11.07 -9.61 9.77
C ALA A 68 9.94 -8.60 10.05
N PHE A 69 9.79 -8.16 11.30
CA PHE A 69 8.84 -7.12 11.68
C PHE A 69 9.20 -5.75 11.10
N GLN A 70 10.47 -5.35 11.10
CA GLN A 70 10.90 -4.11 10.44
C GLN A 70 10.61 -4.16 8.94
N ARG A 71 10.85 -5.31 8.30
CA ARG A 71 10.56 -5.51 6.88
C ARG A 71 9.06 -5.44 6.59
N SER A 72 8.20 -5.98 7.46
CA SER A 72 6.74 -5.84 7.30
C SER A 72 6.29 -4.39 7.45
N LEU A 73 6.86 -3.64 8.40
CA LEU A 73 6.56 -2.21 8.58
C LEU A 73 7.01 -1.37 7.36
N GLN A 74 8.15 -1.72 6.76
CA GLN A 74 8.62 -1.10 5.52
C GLN A 74 7.67 -1.35 4.35
N VAL A 75 7.09 -2.56 4.24
CA VAL A 75 6.07 -2.87 3.24
C VAL A 75 4.82 -2.01 3.45
N VAL A 76 4.31 -1.91 4.68
CA VAL A 76 3.14 -1.07 5.00
C VAL A 76 3.40 0.40 4.67
N ARG A 77 4.58 0.93 5.00
CA ARG A 77 4.95 2.31 4.66
C ARG A 77 5.02 2.53 3.15
N THR A 78 5.53 1.53 2.41
CA THR A 78 5.60 1.59 0.94
C THR A 78 4.21 1.54 0.32
N GLU A 79 3.32 0.70 0.84
CA GLU A 79 1.92 0.60 0.41
C GLU A 79 1.17 1.92 0.64
N ARG A 80 1.30 2.52 1.83
CA ARG A 80 0.69 3.83 2.12
C ARG A 80 1.20 4.90 1.14
N LYS A 81 2.52 4.97 0.90
CA LYS A 81 3.09 5.91 -0.07
C LYS A 81 2.62 5.63 -1.51
N ALA A 82 2.40 4.37 -1.88
CA ALA A 82 1.82 4.01 -3.18
C ALA A 82 0.37 4.48 -3.29
N ARG A 83 -0.45 4.23 -2.26
CA ARG A 83 -1.84 4.66 -2.18
C ARG A 83 -1.99 6.17 -2.24
N ASP A 84 -1.15 6.92 -1.54
CA ASP A 84 -1.19 8.39 -1.56
C ASP A 84 -0.91 8.94 -2.98
N ARG A 85 0.07 8.36 -3.70
CA ARG A 85 0.32 8.71 -5.11
C ARG A 85 -0.86 8.36 -6.01
N THR A 86 -1.48 7.21 -5.79
CA THR A 86 -2.68 6.78 -6.55
C THR A 86 -3.86 7.71 -6.27
N SER A 87 -4.07 8.13 -5.02
CA SER A 87 -5.11 9.11 -4.67
C SER A 87 -4.85 10.43 -5.40
N ALA A 88 -3.64 10.98 -5.31
CA ALA A 88 -3.32 12.24 -5.96
C ALA A 88 -3.50 12.20 -7.49
N THR A 89 -3.20 11.06 -8.12
CA THR A 89 -3.45 10.87 -9.55
C THR A 89 -4.94 10.71 -9.88
N ALA A 90 -5.71 10.02 -9.03
CA ALA A 90 -7.17 9.91 -9.16
C ALA A 90 -7.87 11.27 -8.98
N ASP A 91 -7.40 12.09 -8.03
CA ASP A 91 -7.89 13.44 -7.79
C ASP A 91 -7.62 14.33 -9.02
N ALA A 92 -6.39 14.30 -9.55
CA ALA A 92 -6.04 15.04 -10.76
C ALA A 92 -6.77 14.56 -12.03
N ALA A 93 -7.16 13.28 -12.10
CA ALA A 93 -8.00 12.75 -13.16
C ALA A 93 -9.46 13.22 -13.00
N SER A 94 -9.98 13.23 -11.77
CA SER A 94 -11.32 13.69 -11.44
C SER A 94 -11.49 15.19 -11.72
N GLU A 95 -10.49 16.01 -11.41
CA GLU A 95 -10.48 17.45 -11.74
C GLU A 95 -10.62 17.67 -13.25
N ARG A 96 -9.80 16.99 -14.06
CA ARG A 96 -9.88 17.06 -15.53
C ARG A 96 -11.23 16.58 -16.06
N ALA A 97 -11.77 15.50 -15.50
CA ALA A 97 -13.08 14.99 -15.90
C ALA A 97 -14.19 16.00 -15.59
N ASN A 98 -14.13 16.67 -14.43
CA ASN A 98 -15.08 17.72 -14.05
C ASN A 98 -14.97 18.96 -14.96
N GLU A 99 -13.76 19.36 -15.31
CA GLU A 99 -13.52 20.47 -16.24
C GLU A 99 -14.07 20.16 -17.64
N LEU A 100 -13.77 18.97 -18.18
CA LEU A 100 -14.33 18.50 -19.45
C LEU A 100 -15.86 18.43 -19.41
N ARG A 101 -16.43 17.91 -18.33
CA ARG A 101 -17.88 17.88 -18.13
C ARG A 101 -18.47 19.28 -18.16
N ARG A 102 -17.84 20.25 -17.49
CA ARG A 102 -18.33 21.63 -17.44
C ARG A 102 -18.26 22.31 -18.80
N THR A 103 -17.18 22.11 -19.53
CA THR A 103 -17.03 22.60 -20.91
C THR A 103 -18.07 21.99 -21.84
N THR A 104 -18.29 20.68 -21.77
CA THR A 104 -19.27 19.97 -22.60
C THR A 104 -20.70 20.43 -22.30
N LEU A 105 -21.03 20.61 -21.01
CA LEU A 105 -22.34 21.15 -20.61
C LEU A 105 -22.53 22.60 -21.09
N SER A 106 -21.49 23.43 -21.04
CA SER A 106 -21.55 24.81 -21.55
C SER A 106 -21.78 24.85 -23.06
N GLN A 107 -21.14 23.95 -23.81
CA GLN A 107 -21.35 23.81 -25.25
C GLN A 107 -22.77 23.34 -25.56
N LEU A 108 -23.29 22.36 -24.80
CA LEU A 108 -24.67 21.89 -24.95
C LEU A 108 -25.68 23.02 -24.70
N ASP A 109 -25.49 23.80 -23.64
CA ASP A 109 -26.35 24.95 -23.33
C ASP A 109 -26.34 26.03 -24.43
N THR A 110 -25.17 26.26 -25.02
CA THR A 110 -25.00 27.17 -26.17
C THR A 110 -25.78 26.66 -27.39
N VAL A 111 -25.60 25.38 -27.76
CA VAL A 111 -26.30 24.77 -28.90
C VAL A 111 -27.80 24.71 -28.67
N LEU A 112 -28.26 24.43 -27.45
CA LEU A 112 -29.69 24.44 -27.11
C LEU A 112 -30.28 25.86 -27.20
N THR A 113 -29.54 26.88 -26.78
CA THR A 113 -29.95 28.28 -26.92
C THR A 113 -30.05 28.67 -28.40
N GLU A 114 -29.10 28.24 -29.21
CA GLU A 114 -29.09 28.48 -30.66
C GLU A 114 -30.23 27.75 -31.37
N LEU A 115 -30.51 26.49 -30.98
CA LEU A 115 -31.66 25.73 -31.47
C LEU A 115 -32.99 26.39 -31.08
N GLN A 116 -33.13 26.84 -29.83
CA GLN A 116 -34.33 27.51 -29.35
C GLN A 116 -34.55 28.86 -30.04
N ARG A 117 -33.46 29.55 -30.38
CA ARG A 117 -33.50 30.76 -31.19
C ARG A 117 -33.96 30.46 -32.61
N ALA A 118 -33.36 29.49 -33.28
CA ALA A 118 -33.73 29.08 -34.63
C ALA A 118 -35.19 28.59 -34.73
N ALA A 119 -35.66 27.84 -33.72
CA ALA A 119 -37.05 27.39 -33.64
C ALA A 119 -38.04 28.54 -33.43
N SER A 120 -37.66 29.55 -32.64
CA SER A 120 -38.50 30.74 -32.39
C SER A 120 -38.54 31.69 -33.58
N GLU A 121 -37.46 31.79 -34.34
CA GLU A 121 -37.36 32.56 -35.59
C GLU A 121 -38.03 31.84 -36.78
N GLY A 122 -38.63 30.66 -36.56
CA GLY A 122 -39.38 29.92 -37.57
C GLY A 122 -38.51 29.14 -38.56
N GLY A 123 -37.20 29.07 -38.32
CA GLY A 123 -36.23 28.37 -39.15
C GLY A 123 -36.10 26.89 -38.79
N LEU A 124 -37.20 26.17 -38.58
CA LEU A 124 -37.15 24.72 -38.39
C LEU A 124 -36.77 24.10 -39.75
N PRO A 125 -35.57 23.51 -39.91
CA PRO A 125 -35.19 22.91 -41.17
C PRO A 125 -35.99 21.62 -41.35
N ALA A 126 -37.06 21.67 -42.15
CA ALA A 126 -37.76 20.49 -42.67
C ALA A 126 -36.94 19.84 -43.81
N ASN A 127 -35.64 19.73 -43.60
CA ASN A 127 -34.69 19.30 -44.61
C ASN A 127 -34.52 17.78 -44.49
N GLU A 128 -34.49 17.08 -45.62
CA GLU A 128 -34.22 15.63 -45.70
C GLU A 128 -32.99 15.23 -44.85
N GLU A 129 -31.93 16.07 -44.92
CA GLU A 129 -30.67 15.89 -44.21
C GLU A 129 -30.81 15.94 -42.67
N ALA A 130 -31.75 16.73 -42.14
CA ALA A 130 -32.05 16.72 -40.71
C ALA A 130 -32.79 15.45 -40.28
N SER A 131 -33.59 14.87 -41.18
CA SER A 131 -34.29 13.59 -40.94
C SER A 131 -33.32 12.41 -40.98
N ASP A 132 -32.32 12.46 -41.87
CA ASP A 132 -31.23 11.49 -41.92
C ASP A 132 -30.38 11.54 -40.65
N LEU A 133 -29.97 12.72 -40.20
CA LEU A 133 -29.20 12.88 -38.95
C LEU A 133 -29.99 12.41 -37.71
N LEU A 134 -31.31 12.62 -37.66
CA LEU A 134 -32.15 12.09 -36.58
C LEU A 134 -32.28 10.57 -36.62
N THR A 135 -32.24 9.98 -37.82
CA THR A 135 -32.25 8.53 -37.99
C THR A 135 -30.91 7.93 -37.56
N GLU A 136 -29.80 8.54 -37.98
CA GLU A 136 -28.44 8.15 -37.58
C GLU A 136 -28.21 8.31 -36.07
N ALA A 137 -28.69 9.40 -35.47
CA ALA A 137 -28.63 9.60 -34.02
C ALA A 137 -29.45 8.55 -33.24
N ARG A 138 -30.59 8.09 -33.78
CA ARG A 138 -31.37 7.00 -33.19
C ARG A 138 -30.63 5.67 -33.27
N GLU A 139 -30.03 5.38 -34.42
CA GLU A 139 -29.23 4.18 -34.63
C GLU A 139 -28.00 4.15 -33.69
N LEU A 140 -27.30 5.27 -33.55
CA LEU A 140 -26.16 5.39 -32.65
C LEU A 140 -26.55 5.24 -31.18
N ARG A 141 -27.71 5.79 -30.76
CA ARG A 141 -28.22 5.61 -29.39
C ARG A 141 -28.50 4.13 -29.11
N ASP A 142 -29.11 3.43 -30.05
CA ASP A 142 -29.45 2.02 -29.89
C ASP A 142 -28.19 1.13 -29.87
N ASP A 143 -27.13 1.47 -30.62
CA ASP A 143 -25.81 0.81 -30.52
C ASP A 143 -25.15 1.04 -29.14
N VAL A 144 -25.16 2.26 -28.63
CA VAL A 144 -24.61 2.57 -27.29
C VAL A 144 -25.38 1.82 -26.19
N ASP A 145 -26.71 1.80 -26.24
CA ASP A 145 -27.55 1.05 -25.30
C ASP A 145 -27.26 -0.46 -25.37
N SER A 146 -27.02 -0.99 -26.58
CA SER A 146 -26.60 -2.38 -26.77
C SER A 146 -25.25 -2.67 -26.11
N ARG A 147 -24.25 -1.81 -26.35
CA ARG A 147 -22.91 -1.95 -25.76
C ARG A 147 -22.93 -1.79 -24.24
N LEU A 148 -23.70 -0.85 -23.70
CA LEU A 148 -23.83 -0.65 -22.26
C LEU A 148 -24.49 -1.86 -21.59
N ARG A 149 -25.57 -2.39 -22.19
CA ARG A 149 -26.22 -3.61 -21.70
C ARG A 149 -25.28 -4.81 -21.75
N ALA A 150 -24.53 -4.99 -22.83
CA ALA A 150 -23.53 -6.06 -22.94
C ALA A 150 -22.38 -5.92 -21.94
N ALA A 151 -21.96 -4.68 -21.62
CA ALA A 151 -20.95 -4.42 -20.60
C ALA A 151 -21.47 -4.74 -19.19
N THR A 152 -22.70 -4.34 -18.85
CA THR A 152 -23.35 -4.67 -17.57
C THR A 152 -23.60 -6.17 -17.43
N GLU A 153 -24.06 -6.86 -18.48
CA GLU A 153 -24.25 -8.31 -18.47
C GLU A 153 -22.92 -9.05 -18.26
N ARG A 154 -21.85 -8.61 -18.93
CA ARG A 154 -20.50 -9.20 -18.76
C ARG A 154 -19.91 -8.96 -17.35
N ASP A 155 -20.30 -7.86 -16.69
CA ASP A 155 -19.95 -7.56 -15.29
C ASP A 155 -20.83 -8.38 -14.31
N SER A 156 -22.08 -8.67 -14.68
CA SER A 156 -23.03 -9.48 -13.90
C SER A 156 -22.78 -10.99 -13.99
N ASP A 157 -22.31 -11.49 -15.15
CA ASP A 157 -21.85 -12.86 -15.35
C ASP A 157 -20.47 -13.12 -14.69
N ALA A 158 -19.79 -12.05 -14.27
CA ALA A 158 -18.58 -12.10 -13.44
C ALA A 158 -18.90 -12.08 -11.93
N GLU A 159 -20.14 -12.41 -11.53
CA GLU A 159 -20.44 -12.73 -10.13
C GLU A 159 -19.62 -13.96 -9.67
N PRO A 160 -18.89 -13.85 -8.55
CA PRO A 160 -18.10 -14.95 -8.02
C PRO A 160 -19.05 -16.04 -7.53
N ALA A 161 -18.97 -17.21 -8.16
CA ALA A 161 -19.56 -18.42 -7.62
C ALA A 161 -19.05 -18.64 -6.18
N GLY A 162 -19.92 -18.36 -5.20
CA GLY A 162 -19.82 -18.88 -3.83
C GLY A 162 -19.14 -17.97 -2.82
N PHE A 163 -19.91 -17.05 -2.23
CA PHE A 163 -19.85 -16.84 -0.79
C PHE A 163 -21.27 -16.89 -0.22
N ASP A 164 -21.66 -18.12 0.13
CA ASP A 164 -22.73 -18.46 1.04
C ASP A 164 -22.55 -17.69 2.36
N ARG A 165 -23.18 -16.51 2.46
CA ARG A 165 -23.29 -15.73 3.70
C ARG A 165 -24.40 -16.32 4.58
N THR A 166 -24.28 -17.61 4.88
CA THR A 166 -25.05 -18.27 5.95
C THR A 166 -24.10 -19.04 6.87
N ARG A 167 -23.05 -18.35 7.32
CA ARG A 167 -22.32 -18.75 8.53
C ARG A 167 -21.94 -17.51 9.32
N ALA A 168 -22.81 -17.18 10.26
CA ALA A 168 -22.52 -16.33 11.38
C ALA A 168 -21.38 -16.97 12.19
N ASP A 169 -20.15 -16.46 12.03
CA ASP A 169 -19.17 -16.36 13.11
C ASP A 169 -18.06 -15.38 12.69
N GLY A 170 -17.84 -14.32 13.49
CA GLY A 170 -16.66 -13.46 13.34
C GLY A 170 -16.87 -12.03 12.81
N ALA A 171 -18.07 -11.45 12.90
CA ALA A 171 -18.17 -9.99 12.87
C ALA A 171 -17.60 -9.45 14.19
N VAL A 172 -16.40 -8.88 14.17
CA VAL A 172 -15.83 -8.15 15.31
C VAL A 172 -16.54 -6.81 15.40
N THR A 173 -17.54 -6.72 16.28
CA THR A 173 -18.12 -5.45 16.73
C THR A 173 -17.17 -4.89 17.79
N ILE A 174 -16.54 -3.75 17.51
CA ILE A 174 -15.76 -3.03 18.52
C ILE A 174 -16.75 -2.17 19.30
N ASP A 175 -17.05 -2.59 20.53
CA ASP A 175 -17.77 -1.74 21.50
C ASP A 175 -16.78 -0.69 22.01
N ILE A 176 -16.98 0.56 21.58
CA ILE A 176 -16.28 1.71 22.13
C ILE A 176 -17.07 2.16 23.36
N GLU A 177 -16.57 1.83 24.54
CA GLU A 177 -17.08 2.36 25.79
C GLU A 177 -16.47 3.75 26.01
N ASP A 178 -17.28 4.80 25.84
CA ASP A 178 -16.90 6.17 26.17
C ASP A 178 -16.64 6.25 27.69
N GLY A 179 -15.36 6.14 28.06
CA GLY A 179 -14.91 6.35 29.43
C GLY A 179 -15.12 7.82 29.84
N PRO A 180 -15.57 8.09 31.08
CA PRO A 180 -15.86 9.45 31.52
C PRO A 180 -14.58 10.29 31.49
N LEU A 181 -14.66 11.45 30.82
CA LEU A 181 -13.64 12.49 30.88
C LEU A 181 -13.45 12.89 32.35
N GLY A 182 -12.40 12.36 32.97
CA GLY A 182 -12.04 12.64 34.35
C GLY A 182 -11.45 14.03 34.46
N ASP A 183 -12.28 14.99 34.86
CA ASP A 183 -11.85 16.21 35.54
C ASP A 183 -11.18 15.78 36.86
N GLY A 184 -9.86 15.87 36.91
CA GLY A 184 -9.04 15.32 38.00
C GLY A 184 -7.80 16.15 38.25
N ASP A 185 -7.98 17.21 39.04
CA ASP A 185 -6.95 17.89 39.81
C ASP A 185 -6.02 16.88 40.53
N ALA A 186 -4.72 16.96 40.27
CA ALA A 186 -3.70 16.26 41.04
C ALA A 186 -2.41 17.07 41.11
N SER A 187 -2.15 17.59 42.31
CA SER A 187 -0.89 18.18 42.75
C SER A 187 0.27 17.18 42.70
N ALA A 188 1.42 17.67 42.20
CA ALA A 188 2.81 17.41 42.60
C ALA A 188 3.28 15.94 42.78
N SER A 189 4.23 15.49 41.94
CA SER A 189 5.68 15.38 42.25
C SER A 189 6.42 14.46 41.25
N ASP A 190 7.56 14.96 40.77
CA ASP A 190 8.77 14.27 40.24
C ASP A 190 8.78 13.52 38.89
N ASP A 191 9.52 14.15 37.96
CA ASP A 191 10.43 13.57 36.96
C ASP A 191 9.83 12.69 35.85
N GLU A 192 9.05 13.31 34.96
CA GLU A 192 9.11 12.98 33.54
C GLU A 192 9.95 14.05 32.85
N PRO A 193 11.05 13.70 32.15
CA PRO A 193 11.67 14.67 31.26
C PRO A 193 10.64 14.93 30.16
N ASP A 194 10.01 16.10 30.19
CA ASP A 194 9.46 16.71 29.00
C ASP A 194 10.61 16.70 27.98
N THR A 195 10.63 15.70 27.10
CA THR A 195 11.52 15.70 25.93
C THR A 195 11.00 16.77 25.00
N ALA A 196 11.22 18.02 25.39
CA ALA A 196 11.17 19.17 24.51
C ALA A 196 12.19 18.86 23.41
N VAL A 197 11.67 18.37 22.29
CA VAL A 197 12.48 18.09 21.12
C VAL A 197 13.03 19.44 20.66
N ASP A 198 14.34 19.64 20.82
CA ASP A 198 15.02 20.84 20.34
C ASP A 198 15.05 20.79 18.80
N VAL A 199 13.96 21.26 18.20
CA VAL A 199 13.76 21.30 16.74
C VAL A 199 14.93 22.02 16.05
N ASP A 200 15.53 23.01 16.72
CA ASP A 200 16.68 23.75 16.21
C ASP A 200 17.92 22.85 16.05
N ALA A 201 18.19 21.97 17.02
CA ALA A 201 19.31 21.04 16.95
C ALA A 201 19.08 19.97 15.86
N GLU A 202 17.86 19.45 15.76
CA GLU A 202 17.50 18.48 14.71
C GLU A 202 17.56 19.12 13.31
N LEU A 203 17.14 20.37 13.16
CA LEU A 203 17.24 21.10 11.89
C LEU A 203 18.69 21.38 11.48
N GLU A 204 19.59 21.62 12.43
CA GLU A 204 21.01 21.79 12.14
C GLU A 204 21.63 20.48 11.62
N THR A 205 21.30 19.34 12.22
CA THR A 205 21.79 18.03 11.73
C THR A 205 21.24 17.67 10.34
N LEU A 206 19.98 18.01 10.06
CA LEU A 206 19.38 17.84 8.73
C LEU A 206 20.00 18.80 7.70
N ARG A 207 20.37 20.01 8.12
CA ARG A 207 21.09 20.97 7.27
C ARG A 207 22.52 20.53 6.98
N ASP A 208 23.23 19.96 7.93
CA ASP A 208 24.57 19.42 7.71
C ASP A 208 24.54 18.19 6.77
N GLN A 209 23.52 17.33 6.93
CA GLN A 209 23.35 16.15 6.08
C GLN A 209 22.93 16.44 4.64
N TYR A 210 22.22 17.55 4.38
CA TYR A 210 21.63 17.85 3.06
C TYR A 210 21.97 19.24 2.49
N GLY A 211 22.66 20.09 3.24
CA GLY A 211 23.04 21.45 2.83
C GLY A 211 24.38 21.54 2.11
N GLU A 212 25.22 20.51 2.21
CA GLU A 212 26.57 20.50 1.62
C GLU A 212 26.59 20.01 0.16
N ASP A 213 25.50 19.45 -0.36
CA ASP A 213 25.43 18.91 -1.74
C ASP A 213 24.84 19.92 -2.76
N GLY A 214 24.77 21.21 -2.40
CA GLY A 214 23.96 22.20 -3.13
C GLY A 214 24.69 23.31 -3.89
N ASP A 215 25.95 23.63 -3.60
CA ASP A 215 26.61 24.75 -4.31
C ASP A 215 28.14 24.69 -4.22
N ASP A 216 28.75 23.87 -5.08
CA ASP A 216 30.14 24.09 -5.50
C ASP A 216 30.31 23.64 -6.96
N SER A 217 30.06 24.57 -7.90
CA SER A 217 30.65 24.59 -9.25
C SER A 217 30.21 25.84 -10.01
N SER A 218 30.84 26.99 -9.76
CA SER A 218 31.68 27.69 -10.75
C SER A 218 31.97 29.13 -10.32
N GLU A 219 33.17 29.32 -9.79
CA GLU A 219 33.92 30.56 -9.99
C GLU A 219 33.99 30.85 -11.49
N ASN A 220 33.45 31.99 -11.89
CA ASN A 220 33.94 32.73 -13.04
C ASN A 220 33.76 34.22 -12.74
N ASP A 221 34.87 34.83 -12.31
CA ASP A 221 35.06 36.27 -12.35
C ASP A 221 34.93 36.76 -13.80
N ASP A 222 33.99 37.68 -14.06
CA ASP A 222 34.23 38.75 -15.04
C ASP A 222 33.41 40.00 -14.64
N ASP A 223 34.14 40.91 -14.01
CA ASP A 223 33.82 42.31 -13.77
C ASP A 223 33.94 43.08 -15.09
N GLY A 224 32.89 43.81 -15.52
CA GLY A 224 33.09 44.79 -16.59
C GLY A 224 31.90 45.30 -17.38
N SER A 225 31.36 46.42 -16.91
CA SER A 225 30.98 47.61 -17.70
C SER A 225 29.63 47.69 -18.45
N ASP A 226 28.96 48.80 -18.15
CA ASP A 226 27.89 49.46 -18.89
C ASP A 226 28.19 49.64 -20.39
N ALA A 227 27.18 49.45 -21.25
CA ALA A 227 27.03 50.24 -22.48
C ALA A 227 25.63 50.09 -23.11
N ASP A 228 24.92 51.22 -23.09
CA ASP A 228 23.81 51.60 -23.96
C ASP A 228 24.16 51.40 -25.45
N GLY A 229 23.21 50.93 -26.27
CA GLY A 229 23.50 50.51 -27.65
C GLY A 229 22.30 50.13 -28.50
N SER A 230 21.52 51.15 -28.88
CA SER A 230 20.59 51.14 -30.02
C SER A 230 21.17 50.48 -31.28
N GLY A 231 20.40 49.61 -31.95
CA GLY A 231 20.81 48.97 -33.20
C GLY A 231 19.69 48.21 -33.91
N ALA A 232 19.21 48.80 -35.00
CA ALA A 232 18.07 48.40 -35.81
C ALA A 232 18.30 47.18 -36.74
N GLY A 233 17.20 46.59 -37.22
CA GLY A 233 17.14 45.72 -38.42
C GLY A 233 16.04 44.65 -38.30
N ALA A 234 14.80 44.84 -38.75
CA ALA A 234 14.26 45.00 -40.12
C ALA A 234 13.79 43.68 -40.78
N GLY A 235 12.53 43.69 -41.21
CA GLY A 235 11.90 42.82 -42.23
C GLY A 235 10.80 41.92 -41.68
N GLY A 236 9.56 41.89 -42.15
CA GLY A 236 8.80 42.58 -43.22
C GLY A 236 7.37 41.96 -43.20
N THR A 237 6.30 42.74 -43.04
CA THR A 237 5.40 43.28 -44.09
C THR A 237 4.61 42.23 -44.88
N GLU A 238 3.32 42.08 -44.60
CA GLU A 238 2.18 41.84 -45.54
C GLU A 238 0.89 42.28 -44.81
N ASN A 239 0.48 43.55 -44.84
CA ASN A 239 -0.41 44.22 -45.80
C ASN A 239 -1.58 43.37 -46.35
N GLY A 240 -2.79 43.69 -45.86
CA GLY A 240 -4.08 43.29 -46.41
C GLY A 240 -5.12 44.31 -45.97
N SER A 241 -5.19 45.42 -46.71
CA SER A 241 -6.14 46.51 -46.57
C SER A 241 -7.55 46.12 -47.05
N ASP A 242 -8.51 46.95 -46.63
CA ASP A 242 -9.76 47.31 -47.35
C ASP A 242 -10.94 46.34 -47.16
N GLU A 243 -12.18 46.76 -46.85
CA GLU A 243 -12.88 48.01 -47.19
C GLU A 243 -13.88 48.42 -46.09
N SER A 244 -14.17 49.72 -46.05
CA SER A 244 -15.26 50.32 -45.29
C SER A 244 -16.49 50.43 -46.19
N ASP A 245 -17.69 50.12 -45.70
CA ASP A 245 -18.96 50.53 -46.33
C ASP A 245 -20.05 50.45 -45.24
N GLU A 246 -20.36 51.55 -44.56
CA GLU A 246 -21.33 52.60 -44.89
C GLU A 246 -22.60 52.47 -44.04
N SER A 247 -23.00 53.63 -43.55
CA SER A 247 -24.10 53.93 -42.67
C SER A 247 -25.44 53.59 -43.31
N ASP A 248 -26.43 53.17 -42.52
CA ASP A 248 -27.81 53.59 -42.81
C ASP A 248 -28.52 54.00 -41.54
N GLU A 249 -28.94 55.26 -41.55
CA GLU A 249 -29.60 55.96 -40.48
C GLU A 249 -31.12 55.73 -40.59
N SER A 250 -31.75 55.68 -39.44
CA SER A 250 -33.10 56.19 -39.12
C SER A 250 -33.93 56.78 -40.28
N ASP A 251 -35.15 56.28 -40.47
CA ASP A 251 -36.27 57.20 -40.71
C ASP A 251 -37.61 56.66 -40.20
N GLU A 252 -38.26 57.52 -39.43
CA GLU A 252 -39.63 57.43 -38.93
C GLU A 252 -40.62 57.88 -40.02
N ASN A 253 -41.67 57.09 -40.29
CA ASN A 253 -43.08 57.50 -40.43
C ASN A 253 -43.97 56.34 -40.87
#